data_AF-A0A2E4PQZ0-F1
#
_entry.id   AF-A0A2E4PQZ0-F1
#
_cell.length_a   1.000
_cell.length_b   1.000
_cell.length_c   1.000
_cell.angle_alpha   90.00
_cell.angle_beta   90.00
_cell.angle_gamma   90.00
#
_symmetry.space_group_name_H-M   'P 1'
#
loop_
_entity.id
_entity.type
_entity.pdbx_description
1 polymer ?
#
loop_
_entity_poly.entity_id
_entity_poly.type
_entity_poly.pdbx_seq_one_letter_code
_entity_poly.pdbx_strand_id
1 'polypeptide(L)'
;MMREIIEKRDHLNLLRPFHDNFAYVKKSLNAIGDLKSEYVEPDDFKKRVEESEKLFYAQNDLYNEKGAYKGKMKTVHQKTQKSIEKNKELVELYDAYEAALCERKLYDYNDMISVVVRRLDEDRDVLQRLQEEYQYVLADEHQDANASQNRLLELLVDFHEDPNLFIVGDEKQAIYRFQGASLENFLYFTNKYPNARVVELKHSYRSGQNILDVAHSVISSSDDDIERVALESRAAIEKEAVEIRTFASDEVEALWVARDIEKHIGEGVEPDEIVVLYRTNADAAYIAQALERERISYSIESNRNVLDDTSIAQFVALLRTVADFGNKELVSQVLHVRFLGFEPIDIFKILKYSSRNRTPVYDCIFSENKLKDIGVSDIKQFSVFAKRLSKWAQAGNNDPVTDVFNLVLDESGFLTTALNSSRSVEMLEKLHSLARTVEELARGNRTYKLQDLIAHLDLMDEYNISIK
;
A
#
# COMPACT_ATOMS: atom_id res chain seq x y z
N MET A 1 16.08 7.61 -5.35
CA MET A 1 17.06 6.96 -4.43
C MET A 1 17.74 5.72 -5.02
N MET A 2 17.12 4.54 -5.13
CA MET A 2 17.83 3.32 -5.59
C MET A 2 18.48 3.46 -6.99
N ARG A 3 17.84 4.19 -7.91
CA ARG A 3 18.43 4.51 -9.22
C ARG A 3 19.74 5.30 -9.09
N GLU A 4 19.78 6.34 -8.25
CA GLU A 4 20.98 7.14 -7.99
C GLU A 4 22.10 6.30 -7.36
N ILE A 5 21.75 5.35 -6.48
CA ILE A 5 22.69 4.43 -5.83
C ILE A 5 23.38 3.53 -6.87
N ILE A 6 22.60 3.00 -7.82
CA ILE A 6 23.10 2.14 -8.91
C ILE A 6 23.94 2.95 -9.90
N GLU A 7 23.53 4.18 -10.25
CA GLU A 7 24.28 5.04 -11.16
C GLU A 7 25.70 5.32 -10.67
N LYS A 8 25.84 5.56 -9.35
CA LYS A 8 27.13 5.82 -8.68
C LYS A 8 28.03 4.58 -8.55
N ARG A 9 27.57 3.39 -8.93
CA ARG A 9 28.32 2.12 -8.85
C ARG A 9 28.41 1.48 -10.23
N ASP A 10 29.41 1.90 -10.99
CA ASP A 10 29.70 1.43 -12.35
C ASP A 10 30.37 0.05 -12.39
N HIS A 11 30.89 -0.43 -11.27
CA HIS A 11 31.48 -1.75 -11.12
C HIS A 11 30.46 -2.90 -10.98
N LEU A 12 29.18 -2.59 -10.76
CA LEU A 12 28.11 -3.61 -10.73
C LEU A 12 27.86 -4.13 -12.15
N ASN A 13 27.99 -5.44 -12.35
CA ASN A 13 27.90 -6.07 -13.66
C ASN A 13 26.62 -6.90 -13.82
N LEU A 14 26.11 -7.47 -12.74
CA LEU A 14 24.97 -8.41 -12.75
C LEU A 14 23.64 -7.74 -12.41
N LEU A 15 23.64 -6.77 -11.51
CA LEU A 15 22.49 -5.98 -11.10
C LEU A 15 22.37 -4.66 -11.87
N ARG A 16 23.39 -4.30 -12.65
CA ARG A 16 23.38 -3.17 -13.58
C ARG A 16 23.84 -3.62 -14.98
N PRO A 17 22.99 -4.32 -15.75
CA PRO A 17 23.37 -4.80 -17.07
C PRO A 17 23.50 -3.65 -18.07
N PHE A 18 24.49 -3.71 -18.96
CA PHE A 18 24.84 -2.64 -19.91
C PHE A 18 23.68 -2.13 -20.78
N HIS A 19 22.73 -3.00 -21.14
CA HIS A 19 21.60 -2.64 -22.00
C HIS A 19 20.46 -1.94 -21.25
N ASP A 20 20.35 -2.14 -19.94
CA ASP A 20 19.32 -1.53 -19.09
C ASP A 20 19.83 -1.42 -17.66
N ASN A 21 20.42 -0.27 -17.34
CA ASN A 21 21.01 0.00 -16.03
C ASN A 21 19.99 -0.10 -14.87
N PHE A 22 18.68 -0.07 -15.14
CA PHE A 22 17.63 -0.05 -14.12
C PHE A 22 16.76 -1.31 -14.10
N ALA A 23 17.06 -2.30 -14.94
CA ALA A 23 16.29 -3.55 -15.06
C ALA A 23 16.03 -4.26 -13.73
N TYR A 24 16.99 -4.18 -12.79
CA TYR A 24 16.93 -4.89 -11.52
C TYR A 24 16.49 -4.03 -10.33
N VAL A 25 16.24 -2.72 -10.50
CA VAL A 25 15.88 -1.82 -9.38
C VAL A 25 14.74 -2.40 -8.54
N LYS A 26 13.63 -2.80 -9.19
CA LYS A 26 12.46 -3.37 -8.48
C LYS A 26 12.80 -4.71 -7.80
N LYS A 27 13.59 -5.56 -8.46
CA LYS A 27 13.97 -6.87 -7.91
C LYS A 27 14.91 -6.73 -6.72
N SER A 28 15.85 -5.79 -6.77
CA SER A 28 16.76 -5.49 -5.66
C SER A 28 16.01 -4.89 -4.47
N LEU A 29 15.07 -3.98 -4.71
CA LEU A 29 14.23 -3.42 -3.64
C LEU A 29 13.37 -4.50 -2.97
N ASN A 30 12.74 -5.38 -3.75
CA ASN A 30 11.98 -6.49 -3.19
C ASN A 30 12.87 -7.42 -2.36
N ALA A 31 14.04 -7.80 -2.88
CA ALA A 31 14.98 -8.67 -2.16
C ALA A 31 15.49 -8.03 -0.86
N ILE A 32 15.76 -6.71 -0.86
CA ILE A 32 16.10 -5.96 0.37
C ILE A 32 14.92 -5.97 1.34
N GLY A 33 13.69 -5.76 0.86
CA GLY A 33 12.48 -5.83 1.69
C GLY A 33 12.28 -7.20 2.33
N ASP A 34 12.54 -8.28 1.58
CA ASP A 34 12.49 -9.65 2.09
C ASP A 34 13.57 -9.86 3.19
N LEU A 35 14.80 -9.38 2.96
CA LEU A 35 15.87 -9.44 3.97
C LEU A 35 15.49 -8.68 5.26
N LYS A 36 14.95 -7.47 5.14
CA LYS A 36 14.48 -6.68 6.28
C LYS A 36 13.32 -7.35 7.03
N SER A 37 12.40 -7.98 6.30
CA SER A 37 11.28 -8.73 6.89
C SER A 37 11.76 -9.94 7.70
N GLU A 38 12.87 -10.54 7.28
CA GLU A 38 13.53 -11.65 7.97
C GLU A 38 14.57 -11.21 9.01
N TYR A 39 14.54 -9.92 9.40
CA TYR A 39 15.49 -9.31 10.33
C TYR A 39 16.96 -9.55 9.98
N VAL A 40 17.30 -9.50 8.68
CA VAL A 40 18.66 -9.64 8.18
C VAL A 40 19.23 -8.27 7.87
N GLU A 41 20.12 -7.79 8.74
CA GLU A 41 20.86 -6.55 8.50
C GLU A 41 21.94 -6.73 7.42
N PRO A 42 22.44 -5.63 6.81
CA PRO A 42 23.44 -5.74 5.74
C PRO A 42 24.70 -6.52 6.14
N ASP A 43 25.19 -6.35 7.36
CA ASP A 43 26.36 -7.08 7.89
C ASP A 43 26.08 -8.58 8.05
N ASP A 44 24.86 -8.96 8.45
CA ASP A 44 24.47 -10.37 8.55
C ASP A 44 24.31 -11.00 7.18
N PHE A 45 23.72 -10.28 6.23
CA PHE A 45 23.61 -10.75 4.85
C PHE A 45 24.99 -10.95 4.23
N LYS A 46 25.92 -10.02 4.46
CA LYS A 46 27.31 -10.13 4.02
C LYS A 46 27.99 -11.40 4.54
N LYS A 47 27.88 -11.69 5.85
CA LYS A 47 28.44 -12.91 6.45
C LYS A 47 27.85 -14.18 5.80
N ARG A 48 26.53 -14.23 5.62
CA ARG A 48 25.85 -15.37 4.96
C ARG A 48 26.32 -15.58 3.52
N VAL A 49 26.57 -14.50 2.77
CA VAL A 49 27.09 -14.57 1.40
C VAL A 49 28.55 -15.06 1.39
N GLU A 50 29.40 -14.56 2.29
CA GLU A 50 30.79 -15.01 2.44
C GLU A 50 30.88 -16.49 2.84
N GLU A 51 30.02 -16.95 3.74
CA GLU A 51 29.92 -18.37 4.12
C GLU A 51 29.46 -19.24 2.95
N SER A 52 28.43 -18.79 2.22
CA SER A 52 27.93 -19.49 1.03
C SER A 52 29.00 -19.61 -0.05
N GLU A 53 29.81 -18.57 -0.25
CA GLU A 53 30.95 -18.58 -1.16
C GLU A 53 32.02 -19.58 -0.70
N LYS A 54 32.41 -19.54 0.57
CA LYS A 54 33.40 -20.47 1.13
C LYS A 54 32.96 -21.92 0.96
N LEU A 55 31.70 -22.23 1.29
CA LEU A 55 31.12 -23.57 1.14
C LEU A 55 31.05 -24.00 -0.33
N PHE A 56 30.71 -23.09 -1.24
CA PHE A 56 30.68 -23.39 -2.67
C PHE A 56 32.07 -23.75 -3.20
N TYR A 57 33.10 -22.97 -2.89
CA TYR A 57 34.47 -23.23 -3.35
C TYR A 57 35.19 -24.37 -2.63
N ALA A 58 34.68 -24.82 -1.49
CA ALA A 58 35.19 -26.02 -0.80
C ALA A 58 34.74 -27.34 -1.47
N GLN A 59 33.88 -27.30 -2.47
CA GLN A 59 33.40 -28.49 -3.17
C GLN A 59 34.46 -29.07 -4.12
N ASN A 60 34.73 -30.37 -4.02
CA ASN A 60 35.73 -31.04 -4.85
C ASN A 60 35.28 -31.27 -6.31
N ASP A 61 34.00 -31.11 -6.64
CA ASP A 61 33.42 -31.51 -7.93
C ASP A 61 33.06 -30.33 -8.87
N LEU A 62 33.61 -29.14 -8.60
CA LEU A 62 33.26 -27.91 -9.32
C LEU A 62 33.65 -27.94 -10.80
N TYR A 63 34.76 -28.61 -11.13
CA TYR A 63 35.37 -28.58 -12.45
C TYR A 63 35.33 -29.93 -13.13
N ASN A 64 35.16 -29.93 -14.45
CA ASN A 64 35.26 -31.16 -15.23
C ASN A 64 36.70 -31.69 -15.21
N GLU A 65 36.89 -32.92 -14.75
CA GLU A 65 38.23 -33.52 -14.63
C GLU A 65 38.75 -34.13 -15.95
N LYS A 66 37.84 -34.45 -16.89
CA LYS A 66 38.14 -35.18 -18.15
C LYS A 66 37.34 -34.63 -19.34
N GLY A 67 37.83 -34.88 -20.55
CA GLY A 67 37.16 -34.53 -21.82
C GLY A 67 37.47 -33.11 -22.35
N ALA A 68 36.75 -32.69 -23.40
CA ALA A 68 36.94 -31.39 -24.07
C ALA A 68 36.66 -30.16 -23.19
N TYR A 69 36.00 -30.38 -22.04
CA TYR A 69 35.66 -29.34 -21.06
C TYR A 69 36.55 -29.38 -19.81
N LYS A 70 37.66 -30.15 -19.83
CA LYS A 70 38.57 -30.28 -18.69
C LYS A 70 38.99 -28.90 -18.16
N GLY A 71 38.82 -28.68 -16.85
CA GLY A 71 39.13 -27.41 -16.18
C GLY A 71 38.04 -26.33 -16.27
N LYS A 72 36.96 -26.55 -17.03
CA LYS A 72 35.78 -25.65 -17.01
C LYS A 72 34.80 -26.08 -15.93
N MET A 73 34.21 -25.09 -15.25
CA MET A 73 33.19 -25.33 -14.22
C MET A 73 31.97 -26.03 -14.82
N LYS A 74 31.43 -27.03 -14.12
CA LYS A 74 30.22 -27.74 -14.56
C LYS A 74 29.03 -26.79 -14.61
N THR A 75 28.18 -26.94 -15.63
CA THR A 75 27.00 -26.09 -15.84
C THR A 75 26.07 -26.04 -14.63
N VAL A 76 25.98 -27.15 -13.87
CA VAL A 76 25.18 -27.25 -12.63
C VAL A 76 25.63 -26.21 -11.59
N HIS A 77 26.95 -25.96 -11.47
CA HIS A 77 27.52 -25.04 -10.50
C HIS A 77 27.56 -23.58 -10.99
N GLN A 78 27.50 -23.34 -12.31
CA GLN A 78 27.51 -21.98 -12.88
C GLN A 78 26.30 -21.15 -12.43
N LYS A 79 25.12 -21.77 -12.28
CA LYS A 79 23.92 -21.08 -11.78
C LYS A 79 24.11 -20.61 -10.34
N THR A 80 24.65 -21.47 -9.49
CA THR A 80 24.94 -21.18 -8.08
C THR A 80 26.02 -20.10 -7.95
N GLN A 81 27.12 -20.21 -8.70
CA GLN A 81 28.17 -19.19 -8.74
C GLN A 81 27.59 -17.82 -9.12
N LYS A 82 26.79 -17.75 -10.19
CA LYS A 82 26.15 -16.50 -10.62
C LYS A 82 25.19 -15.95 -9.56
N SER A 83 24.52 -16.81 -8.79
CA SER A 83 23.66 -16.39 -7.69
C SER A 83 24.49 -15.77 -6.54
N ILE A 84 25.63 -16.38 -6.19
CA ILE A 84 26.54 -15.85 -5.17
C ILE A 84 27.07 -14.48 -5.58
N GLU A 85 27.55 -14.34 -6.82
CA GLU A 85 28.03 -13.04 -7.33
C GLU A 85 26.93 -11.97 -7.37
N LYS A 86 25.70 -12.34 -7.73
CA LYS A 86 24.56 -11.42 -7.61
C LYS A 86 24.28 -10.99 -6.17
N ASN A 87 24.39 -11.92 -5.23
CA ASN A 87 24.16 -11.61 -3.82
C ASN A 87 25.27 -10.71 -3.25
N LYS A 88 26.53 -10.85 -3.70
CA LYS A 88 27.61 -9.91 -3.36
C LYS A 88 27.30 -8.49 -3.84
N GLU A 89 26.89 -8.33 -5.09
CA GLU A 89 26.45 -7.03 -5.60
C GLU A 89 25.23 -6.49 -4.82
N LEU A 90 24.32 -7.38 -4.38
CA LEU A 90 23.17 -7.00 -3.58
C LEU A 90 23.56 -6.54 -2.17
N VAL A 91 24.58 -7.14 -1.53
CA VAL A 91 25.13 -6.67 -0.24
C VAL A 91 25.54 -5.21 -0.36
N GLU A 92 26.31 -4.86 -1.39
CA GLU A 92 26.76 -3.48 -1.59
C GLU A 92 25.62 -2.51 -1.86
N LEU A 93 24.59 -2.95 -2.59
CA LEU A 93 23.38 -2.14 -2.81
C LEU A 93 22.56 -1.98 -1.54
N TYR A 94 22.48 -3.02 -0.71
CA TYR A 94 21.74 -2.99 0.55
C TYR A 94 22.40 -2.04 1.55
N ASP A 95 23.71 -2.15 1.77
CA ASP A 95 24.50 -1.22 2.58
C ASP A 95 24.28 0.24 2.14
N ALA A 96 24.35 0.47 0.83
CA ALA A 96 24.17 1.80 0.26
C ALA A 96 22.75 2.34 0.40
N TYR A 97 21.76 1.47 0.32
CA TYR A 97 20.36 1.79 0.45
C TYR A 97 20.03 2.20 1.89
N GLU A 98 20.48 1.43 2.87
CA GLU A 98 20.34 1.77 4.30
C GLU A 98 21.06 3.08 4.63
N ALA A 99 22.28 3.27 4.13
CA ALA A 99 23.02 4.51 4.33
C ALA A 99 22.28 5.72 3.74
N ALA A 100 21.68 5.57 2.55
CA ALA A 100 20.91 6.64 1.92
C ALA A 100 19.59 6.95 2.64
N LEU A 101 18.89 5.94 3.16
CA LEU A 101 17.71 6.13 4.01
C LEU A 101 18.08 6.91 5.28
N CYS A 102 19.16 6.50 5.96
CA CYS A 102 19.65 7.15 7.17
C CYS A 102 20.09 8.60 6.93
N GLU A 103 20.87 8.86 5.86
CA GLU A 103 21.30 10.22 5.48
C GLU A 103 20.11 11.15 5.23
N ARG A 104 19.03 10.63 4.63
CA ARG A 104 17.81 11.38 4.31
C ARG A 104 16.79 11.39 5.46
N LYS A 105 17.06 10.67 6.56
CA LYS A 105 16.13 10.48 7.69
C LYS A 105 14.78 9.93 7.25
N LEU A 106 14.82 8.93 6.37
CA LEU A 106 13.64 8.23 5.86
C LEU A 106 13.57 6.81 6.42
N TYR A 107 12.36 6.28 6.47
CA TYR A 107 12.07 4.88 6.75
C TYR A 107 11.24 4.32 5.60
N ASP A 108 11.51 3.07 5.20
CA ASP A 108 10.57 2.29 4.41
C ASP A 108 9.60 1.49 5.33
N TYR A 109 8.64 0.79 4.72
CA TYR A 109 7.65 0.02 5.49
C TYR A 109 8.26 -1.09 6.35
N ASN A 110 9.33 -1.73 5.88
CA ASN A 110 9.98 -2.81 6.64
C ASN A 110 10.81 -2.24 7.80
N ASP A 111 11.34 -1.02 7.63
CA ASP A 111 12.06 -0.30 8.68
C ASP A 111 11.18 0.02 9.89
N MET A 112 9.88 0.24 9.69
CA MET A 112 8.95 0.53 10.79
C MET A 112 8.98 -0.54 11.88
N ILE A 113 9.25 -1.80 11.52
CA ILE A 113 9.37 -2.90 12.48
C ILE A 113 10.83 -3.14 12.83
N SER A 114 11.72 -3.29 11.84
CA SER A 114 13.11 -3.68 12.09
C SER A 114 13.88 -2.63 12.92
N VAL A 115 13.59 -1.35 12.76
CA VAL A 115 14.19 -0.26 13.55
C VAL A 115 13.70 -0.29 14.99
N VAL A 116 12.42 -0.60 15.23
CA VAL A 116 11.89 -0.78 16.57
C VAL A 116 12.58 -1.95 17.24
N VAL A 117 12.66 -3.10 16.57
CA VAL A 117 13.36 -4.29 17.08
C VAL A 117 14.81 -3.95 17.45
N ARG A 118 15.55 -3.32 16.54
CA ARG A 118 16.94 -2.89 16.79
C ARG A 118 17.04 -1.95 17.99
N ARG A 119 16.13 -0.99 18.11
CA ARG A 119 16.12 -0.06 19.24
C ARG A 119 15.88 -0.78 20.56
N LEU A 120 15.01 -1.78 20.57
CA LEU A 120 14.73 -2.59 21.76
C LEU A 120 15.90 -3.52 22.12
N ASP A 121 16.61 -4.05 21.12
CA ASP A 121 17.85 -4.83 21.34
C ASP A 121 18.98 -3.96 21.95
N GLU A 122 19.08 -2.69 21.54
CA GLU A 122 20.15 -1.77 21.98
C GLU A 122 19.83 -1.01 23.29
N ASP A 123 18.56 -0.66 23.53
CA ASP A 123 18.12 0.17 24.65
C ASP A 123 17.20 -0.59 25.61
N ARG A 124 17.80 -1.15 26.66
CA ARG A 124 17.09 -1.88 27.71
C ARG A 124 16.08 -1.03 28.49
N ASP A 125 16.30 0.27 28.63
CA ASP A 125 15.39 1.13 29.40
C ASP A 125 14.11 1.41 28.61
N VAL A 126 14.19 1.49 27.28
CA VAL A 126 13.00 1.51 26.41
C VAL A 126 12.28 0.17 26.48
N LEU A 127 13.03 -0.93 26.31
CA LEU A 127 12.44 -2.27 26.34
C LEU A 127 11.69 -2.55 27.64
N GLN A 128 12.31 -2.30 28.80
CA GLN A 128 11.68 -2.55 30.10
C GLN A 128 10.42 -1.72 30.33
N ARG A 129 10.38 -0.47 29.84
CA ARG A 129 9.16 0.35 29.92
C ARG A 129 8.03 -0.25 29.10
N LEU A 130 8.31 -0.74 27.89
CA LEU A 130 7.30 -1.40 27.06
C LEU A 130 6.87 -2.74 27.67
N GLN A 131 7.79 -3.52 28.23
CA GLN A 131 7.47 -4.77 28.93
C GLN A 131 6.60 -4.54 30.18
N GLU A 132 6.82 -3.44 30.90
CA GLU A 132 5.99 -3.05 32.05
C GLU A 132 4.58 -2.60 31.63
N GLU A 133 4.47 -1.92 30.49
CA GLU A 133 3.21 -1.46 29.90
C GLU A 133 2.40 -2.61 29.28
N TYR A 134 3.04 -3.48 28.51
CA TYR A 134 2.42 -4.57 27.74
C TYR A 134 2.58 -5.92 28.43
N GLN A 135 1.87 -6.10 29.55
CA GLN A 135 1.96 -7.33 30.36
C GLN A 135 1.24 -8.54 29.76
N TYR A 136 0.33 -8.31 28.80
CA TYR A 136 -0.44 -9.33 28.10
C TYR A 136 -0.46 -8.99 26.62
N VAL A 137 0.03 -9.92 25.79
CA VAL A 137 0.17 -9.70 24.34
C VAL A 137 -0.71 -10.70 23.59
N LEU A 138 -1.57 -10.17 22.73
CA LEU A 138 -2.43 -10.93 21.83
C LEU A 138 -1.94 -10.72 20.39
N ALA A 139 -1.58 -11.80 19.71
CA ALA A 139 -1.20 -11.78 18.30
C ALA A 139 -2.21 -12.62 17.50
N ASP A 140 -2.92 -11.97 16.58
CA ASP A 140 -3.84 -12.62 15.64
C ASP A 140 -3.19 -12.79 14.26
N GLU A 141 -3.71 -13.69 13.44
CA GLU A 141 -3.20 -14.01 12.09
C GLU A 141 -1.70 -14.32 12.03
N HIS A 142 -1.17 -15.00 13.06
CA HIS A 142 0.26 -15.21 13.23
C HIS A 142 0.90 -16.11 12.16
N GLN A 143 0.10 -16.85 11.38
CA GLN A 143 0.58 -17.61 10.23
C GLN A 143 1.31 -16.73 9.19
N ASP A 144 0.97 -15.44 9.12
CA ASP A 144 1.56 -14.50 8.16
C ASP A 144 2.72 -13.69 8.76
N ALA A 145 3.06 -13.91 10.04
CA ALA A 145 4.11 -13.16 10.73
C ALA A 145 5.51 -13.44 10.15
N ASN A 146 6.29 -12.37 10.00
CA ASN A 146 7.70 -12.44 9.58
C ASN A 146 8.67 -12.50 10.76
N ALA A 147 9.95 -12.79 10.51
CA ALA A 147 10.93 -12.94 11.59
C ALA A 147 11.12 -11.64 12.39
N SER A 148 11.05 -10.46 11.74
CA SER A 148 11.09 -9.16 12.43
C SER A 148 9.91 -8.97 13.38
N GLN A 149 8.69 -9.36 12.96
CA GLN A 149 7.49 -9.33 13.80
C GLN A 149 7.58 -10.32 14.96
N ASN A 150 8.06 -11.54 14.70
CA ASN A 150 8.29 -12.54 15.73
C ASN A 150 9.31 -12.04 16.76
N ARG A 151 10.43 -11.46 16.30
CA ARG A 151 11.46 -10.89 17.18
C ARG A 151 10.91 -9.75 18.04
N LEU A 152 10.06 -8.89 17.49
CA LEU A 152 9.38 -7.85 18.26
C LEU A 152 8.51 -8.45 19.36
N LEU A 153 7.64 -9.42 19.02
CA LEU A 153 6.78 -10.09 20.01
C LEU A 153 7.60 -10.74 21.12
N GLU A 154 8.69 -11.40 20.76
CA GLU A 154 9.60 -12.03 21.72
C GLU A 154 10.23 -11.02 22.67
N LEU A 155 10.80 -9.93 22.15
CA LEU A 155 11.39 -8.89 22.98
C LEU A 155 10.36 -8.34 23.96
N LEU A 156 9.14 -8.08 23.51
CA LEU A 156 8.09 -7.54 24.37
C LEU A 156 7.68 -8.48 25.51
N VAL A 157 7.95 -9.79 25.40
CA VAL A 157 7.52 -10.76 26.41
C VAL A 157 8.68 -11.49 27.12
N ASP A 158 9.93 -11.27 26.72
CA ASP A 158 11.09 -12.03 27.23
C ASP A 158 11.51 -11.69 28.68
N PHE A 159 10.84 -10.72 29.32
CA PHE A 159 11.10 -10.38 30.73
C PHE A 159 10.72 -11.49 31.71
N HIS A 160 9.70 -12.28 31.37
CA HIS A 160 9.19 -13.37 32.20
C HIS A 160 9.53 -14.74 31.60
N GLU A 161 9.90 -15.72 32.44
CA GLU A 161 10.17 -17.09 31.98
C GLU A 161 8.93 -17.73 31.34
N ASP A 162 7.74 -17.48 31.89
CA ASP A 162 6.45 -17.88 31.33
C ASP A 162 5.66 -16.61 30.93
N PRO A 163 5.82 -16.13 29.68
CA PRO A 163 5.17 -14.91 29.23
C PRO A 163 3.66 -15.05 29.02
N ASN A 164 2.91 -13.96 29.23
CA ASN A 164 1.49 -13.89 28.88
C ASN A 164 1.30 -13.56 27.40
N LEU A 165 1.76 -14.46 26.53
CA LEU A 165 1.62 -14.35 25.08
C LEU A 165 0.54 -15.32 24.60
N PHE A 166 -0.49 -14.78 23.92
CA PHE A 166 -1.54 -15.57 23.30
C PHE A 166 -1.54 -15.33 21.79
N ILE A 167 -1.31 -16.41 21.05
CA ILE A 167 -1.20 -16.38 19.59
C ILE A 167 -2.39 -17.13 18.98
N VAL A 168 -2.97 -16.55 17.95
CA VAL A 168 -3.99 -17.14 17.09
C VAL A 168 -3.47 -17.19 15.66
N GLY A 169 -3.79 -18.26 14.96
CA GLY A 169 -3.59 -18.35 13.53
C GLY A 169 -4.05 -19.68 12.96
N ASP A 170 -4.06 -19.76 11.63
CA ASP A 170 -4.41 -20.95 10.87
C ASP A 170 -3.33 -21.21 9.81
N GLU A 171 -2.60 -22.31 9.97
CA GLU A 171 -1.57 -22.77 9.03
C GLU A 171 -2.09 -22.93 7.59
N LYS A 172 -3.40 -23.15 7.42
CA LYS A 172 -4.05 -23.32 6.11
C LYS A 172 -4.38 -21.99 5.43
N GLN A 173 -4.30 -20.87 6.13
CA GLN A 173 -4.66 -19.53 5.64
C GLN A 173 -3.46 -18.65 5.29
N ALA A 174 -2.23 -19.18 5.38
CA ALA A 174 -1.04 -18.43 5.00
C ALA A 174 -1.02 -18.13 3.49
N ILE A 175 -1.40 -16.91 3.13
CA ILE A 175 -1.46 -16.43 1.73
C ILE A 175 -0.31 -15.50 1.38
N TYR A 176 0.38 -14.93 2.37
CA TYR A 176 1.52 -14.03 2.18
C TYR A 176 2.86 -14.76 2.14
N ARG A 177 2.87 -16.05 2.49
CA ARG A 177 4.05 -16.92 2.51
C ARG A 177 3.71 -18.28 1.89
N PHE A 178 4.73 -19.03 1.47
CA PHE A 178 4.52 -20.44 1.14
C PHE A 178 4.04 -21.16 2.41
N GLN A 179 3.08 -22.06 2.27
CA GLN A 179 2.46 -22.78 3.38
C GLN A 179 3.49 -23.42 4.35
N GLY A 180 4.61 -23.92 3.83
CA GLY A 180 5.71 -24.47 4.64
C GLY A 180 6.35 -23.48 5.61
N ALA A 181 6.44 -22.19 5.26
CA ALA A 181 7.02 -21.15 6.14
C ALA A 181 6.07 -20.77 7.29
N SER A 182 4.75 -20.92 7.10
CA SER A 182 3.76 -20.72 8.16
C SER A 182 3.82 -21.85 9.20
N LEU A 183 3.89 -23.10 8.74
CA LEU A 183 4.08 -24.23 9.65
C LEU A 183 5.38 -24.10 10.46
N GLU A 184 6.45 -23.62 9.83
CA GLU A 184 7.71 -23.33 10.50
C GLU A 184 7.55 -22.31 11.63
N ASN A 185 6.72 -21.27 11.47
CA ASN A 185 6.42 -20.31 12.54
C ASN A 185 5.74 -20.97 13.75
N PHE A 186 4.74 -21.84 13.54
CA PHE A 186 4.07 -22.55 14.64
C PHE A 186 5.00 -23.57 15.32
N LEU A 187 5.80 -24.30 14.54
CA LEU A 187 6.81 -25.21 15.08
C LEU A 187 7.89 -24.44 15.86
N TYR A 188 8.32 -23.30 15.36
CA TYR A 188 9.24 -22.41 16.06
C TYR A 188 8.65 -21.95 17.40
N PHE A 189 7.38 -21.51 17.41
CA PHE A 189 6.70 -21.07 18.62
C PHE A 189 6.59 -22.18 19.66
N THR A 190 6.15 -23.38 19.26
CA THR A 190 6.01 -24.54 20.16
C THR A 190 7.35 -25.04 20.70
N ASN A 191 8.43 -24.94 19.91
CA ASN A 191 9.79 -25.24 20.37
C ASN A 191 10.31 -24.18 21.35
N LYS A 192 9.98 -22.90 21.12
CA LYS A 192 10.43 -21.79 21.95
C LYS A 192 9.71 -21.71 23.29
N TYR A 193 8.40 -21.98 23.29
CA TYR A 193 7.54 -21.98 24.48
C TYR A 193 6.97 -23.38 24.72
N PRO A 194 7.78 -24.33 25.22
CA PRO A 194 7.36 -25.73 25.40
C PRO A 194 6.22 -25.90 26.42
N ASN A 195 6.04 -24.92 27.31
CA ASN A 195 4.94 -24.88 28.29
C ASN A 195 3.64 -24.28 27.71
N ALA A 196 3.65 -23.81 26.46
CA ALA A 196 2.50 -23.16 25.85
C ALA A 196 1.31 -24.14 25.76
N ARG A 197 0.13 -23.66 26.18
CA ARG A 197 -1.10 -24.42 26.04
C ARG A 197 -1.63 -24.30 24.62
N VAL A 198 -1.60 -25.39 23.86
CA VAL A 198 -2.22 -25.47 22.54
C VAL A 198 -3.73 -25.75 22.68
N VAL A 199 -4.54 -24.94 22.00
CA VAL A 199 -6.00 -25.10 21.95
C VAL A 199 -6.42 -25.18 20.48
N GLU A 200 -6.89 -26.36 20.06
CA GLU A 200 -7.39 -26.58 18.71
C GLU A 200 -8.89 -26.27 18.62
N LEU A 201 -9.28 -25.42 17.67
CA LEU A 201 -10.68 -25.12 17.37
C LEU A 201 -11.15 -25.96 16.17
N LYS A 202 -11.94 -27.01 16.45
CA LYS A 202 -12.42 -27.97 15.42
C LYS A 202 -13.78 -27.60 14.83
N HIS A 203 -14.44 -26.61 15.41
CA HIS A 203 -15.80 -26.23 15.03
C HIS A 203 -15.80 -24.88 14.31
N SER A 204 -16.41 -24.81 13.12
CA SER A 204 -16.64 -23.58 12.39
C SER A 204 -18.05 -23.06 12.62
N TYR A 205 -18.18 -21.78 12.96
CA TYR A 205 -19.46 -21.10 13.12
C TYR A 205 -19.84 -20.24 11.92
N ARG A 206 -18.94 -20.13 10.92
CA ARG A 206 -19.09 -19.23 9.76
C ARG A 206 -19.80 -19.92 8.59
N SER A 207 -19.44 -21.16 8.28
CA SER A 207 -19.82 -21.80 7.02
C SER A 207 -20.57 -23.12 7.25
N GLY A 208 -21.52 -23.44 6.36
CA GLY A 208 -22.19 -24.74 6.33
C GLY A 208 -21.24 -25.88 5.97
N GLN A 209 -21.60 -27.12 6.35
CA GLN A 209 -20.70 -28.28 6.22
C GLN A 209 -20.25 -28.52 4.77
N ASN A 210 -21.10 -28.33 3.76
CA ASN A 210 -20.73 -28.54 2.36
C ASN A 210 -19.58 -27.62 1.89
N ILE A 211 -19.58 -26.36 2.32
CA ILE A 211 -18.50 -25.41 2.00
C ILE A 211 -17.20 -25.86 2.68
N LEU A 212 -17.28 -26.31 3.95
CA LEU A 212 -16.12 -26.81 4.68
C LEU A 212 -15.54 -28.07 4.03
N ASP A 213 -16.39 -28.99 3.57
CA ASP A 213 -15.98 -30.22 2.90
C ASP A 213 -15.27 -29.93 1.57
N VAL A 214 -15.82 -28.99 0.78
CA VAL A 214 -15.17 -28.53 -0.46
C VAL A 214 -13.82 -27.88 -0.17
N ALA A 215 -13.76 -26.94 0.78
CA ALA A 215 -12.49 -26.30 1.18
C ALA A 215 -11.45 -27.33 1.64
N HIS A 216 -11.86 -28.30 2.46
CA HIS A 216 -10.99 -29.37 2.94
C HIS A 216 -10.48 -30.26 1.80
N SER A 217 -11.32 -30.57 0.81
CA SER A 217 -10.92 -31.37 -0.35
C SER A 217 -9.85 -30.69 -1.21
N VAL A 218 -9.96 -29.37 -1.40
CA VAL A 218 -8.98 -28.57 -2.15
C VAL A 218 -7.64 -28.56 -1.41
N ILE A 219 -7.64 -28.28 -0.11
CA ILE A 219 -6.41 -28.18 0.68
C ILE A 219 -5.72 -29.55 0.83
N SER A 220 -6.48 -30.63 0.97
CA SER A 220 -5.95 -31.99 1.18
C SER A 220 -5.38 -32.63 -0.08
N SER A 221 -5.60 -32.04 -1.26
CA SER A 221 -4.98 -32.47 -2.52
C SER A 221 -3.52 -32.04 -2.70
N SER A 222 -2.97 -31.26 -1.76
CA SER A 222 -1.56 -30.86 -1.78
C SER A 222 -0.63 -32.00 -1.34
N ASP A 223 0.51 -32.16 -2.03
CA ASP A 223 1.49 -33.25 -1.88
C ASP A 223 2.28 -33.24 -0.54
N ASP A 224 1.78 -32.57 0.50
CA ASP A 224 2.44 -32.51 1.80
C ASP A 224 1.92 -33.64 2.71
N ASP A 225 2.83 -34.39 3.34
CA ASP A 225 2.55 -35.50 4.27
C ASP A 225 1.88 -35.07 5.60
N ILE A 226 1.18 -33.92 5.61
CA ILE A 226 0.55 -33.34 6.79
C ILE A 226 -0.90 -33.83 6.88
N GLU A 227 -1.22 -34.58 7.93
CA GLU A 227 -2.60 -34.99 8.24
C GLU A 227 -3.42 -33.77 8.69
N ARG A 228 -4.44 -33.41 7.90
CA ARG A 228 -5.23 -32.20 8.14
C ARG A 228 -6.55 -32.55 8.80
N VAL A 229 -6.84 -31.92 9.93
CA VAL A 229 -8.12 -32.07 10.61
C VAL A 229 -9.22 -31.33 9.83
N ALA A 230 -10.31 -32.04 9.53
CA ALA A 230 -11.52 -31.46 8.93
C ALA A 230 -12.33 -30.70 9.98
N LEU A 231 -12.95 -29.58 9.57
CA LEU A 231 -13.77 -28.76 10.47
C LEU A 231 -15.23 -29.24 10.47
N GLU A 232 -15.85 -29.18 11.64
CA GLU A 232 -17.28 -29.47 11.82
C GLU A 232 -18.09 -28.17 11.88
N SER A 233 -19.14 -28.06 11.06
CA SER A 233 -20.01 -26.90 11.06
C SER A 233 -20.93 -26.88 12.29
N ARG A 234 -20.98 -25.73 12.95
CA ARG A 234 -22.00 -25.35 13.96
C ARG A 234 -22.93 -24.25 13.44
N ALA A 235 -22.76 -23.83 12.19
CA ALA A 235 -23.63 -22.85 11.56
C ALA A 235 -25.01 -23.48 11.30
N ALA A 236 -26.08 -22.77 11.63
CA ALA A 236 -27.45 -23.20 11.34
C ALA A 236 -27.83 -22.91 9.89
N ILE A 237 -26.99 -23.34 8.95
CA ILE A 237 -27.16 -23.15 7.50
C ILE A 237 -27.53 -24.50 6.89
N GLU A 238 -28.56 -24.54 6.05
CA GLU A 238 -28.92 -25.76 5.33
C GLU A 238 -27.77 -26.19 4.40
N LYS A 239 -27.76 -27.48 4.04
CA LYS A 239 -26.71 -28.05 3.18
C LYS A 239 -26.89 -27.61 1.73
N GLU A 240 -26.67 -26.34 1.45
CA GLU A 240 -26.65 -25.80 0.10
C GLU A 240 -25.43 -26.34 -0.67
N ALA A 241 -25.63 -26.64 -1.95
CA ALA A 241 -24.57 -27.18 -2.80
C ALA A 241 -23.67 -26.04 -3.29
N VAL A 242 -22.35 -26.29 -3.28
CA VAL A 242 -21.40 -25.39 -3.95
C VAL A 242 -21.52 -25.60 -5.46
N GLU A 243 -21.86 -24.54 -6.19
CA GLU A 243 -21.98 -24.57 -7.64
C GLU A 243 -20.66 -24.20 -8.32
N ILE A 244 -20.27 -24.96 -9.35
CA ILE A 244 -19.14 -24.64 -10.22
C ILE A 244 -19.69 -24.45 -11.62
N ARG A 245 -19.36 -23.31 -12.23
CA ARG A 245 -19.80 -22.94 -13.58
C ARG A 245 -18.58 -22.60 -14.44
N THR A 246 -18.71 -22.85 -15.74
CA THR A 246 -17.66 -22.54 -16.73
C THR A 246 -18.28 -21.71 -17.83
N PHE A 247 -17.60 -20.62 -18.19
CA PHE A 247 -18.06 -19.66 -19.18
C PHE A 247 -17.13 -19.66 -20.40
N ALA A 248 -17.66 -19.20 -21.53
CA ALA A 248 -16.90 -19.14 -22.78
C ALA A 248 -15.93 -17.95 -22.83
N SER A 249 -16.21 -16.88 -22.06
CA SER A 249 -15.34 -15.71 -21.90
C SER A 249 -15.64 -14.99 -20.58
N ASP A 250 -14.69 -14.18 -20.14
CA ASP A 250 -14.76 -13.39 -18.91
C ASP A 250 -15.94 -12.39 -18.95
N GLU A 251 -16.30 -11.86 -20.12
CA GLU A 251 -17.46 -10.96 -20.25
C GLU A 251 -18.79 -11.69 -20.03
N VAL A 252 -18.87 -12.96 -20.45
CA VAL A 252 -20.05 -13.80 -20.24
C VAL A 252 -20.16 -14.19 -18.76
N GLU A 253 -19.04 -14.49 -18.12
CA GLU A 253 -18.97 -14.72 -16.67
C GLU A 253 -19.43 -13.49 -15.89
N ALA A 254 -18.86 -12.31 -16.16
CA ALA A 254 -19.19 -11.09 -15.46
C ALA A 254 -20.68 -10.70 -15.58
N LEU A 255 -21.26 -10.86 -16.78
CA LEU A 255 -22.69 -10.62 -17.01
C LEU A 255 -23.56 -11.64 -16.26
N TRP A 256 -23.14 -12.91 -16.23
CA TRP A 256 -23.85 -13.94 -15.48
C TRP A 256 -23.82 -13.63 -13.98
N VAL A 257 -22.65 -13.29 -13.43
CA VAL A 257 -22.48 -12.90 -12.02
C VAL A 257 -23.39 -11.71 -11.68
N ALA A 258 -23.40 -10.66 -12.50
CA ALA A 258 -24.27 -9.50 -12.26
C ALA A 258 -25.75 -9.88 -12.20
N ARG A 259 -26.22 -10.72 -13.12
CA ARG A 259 -27.63 -11.18 -13.14
C ARG A 259 -27.97 -12.12 -11.98
N ASP A 260 -27.01 -12.95 -11.58
CA ASP A 260 -27.20 -13.84 -10.44
C ASP A 260 -27.30 -13.02 -9.14
N ILE A 261 -26.48 -11.98 -8.99
CA ILE A 261 -26.57 -11.03 -7.88
C ILE A 261 -27.93 -10.29 -7.90
N GLU A 262 -28.34 -9.76 -9.06
CA GLU A 262 -29.65 -9.10 -9.20
C GLU A 262 -30.80 -10.01 -8.78
N LYS A 263 -30.74 -11.28 -9.19
CA LYS A 263 -31.72 -12.30 -8.83
C LYS A 263 -31.79 -12.51 -7.31
N HIS A 264 -30.65 -12.70 -6.65
CA HIS A 264 -30.61 -12.93 -5.19
C HIS A 264 -31.09 -11.69 -4.41
N ILE A 265 -30.72 -10.49 -4.85
CA ILE A 265 -31.26 -9.24 -4.29
C ILE A 265 -32.79 -9.19 -4.48
N GLY A 266 -33.28 -9.60 -5.65
CA GLY A 266 -34.72 -9.72 -5.93
C GLY A 266 -35.45 -10.77 -5.08
N GLU A 267 -34.75 -11.80 -4.62
CA GLU A 267 -35.24 -12.83 -3.69
C GLU A 267 -35.19 -12.38 -2.21
N GLY A 268 -34.58 -11.21 -1.93
CA GLY A 268 -34.55 -10.57 -0.61
C GLY A 268 -33.23 -10.69 0.14
N VAL A 269 -32.15 -11.14 -0.51
CA VAL A 269 -30.79 -11.09 0.06
C VAL A 269 -30.32 -9.64 0.08
N GLU A 270 -29.82 -9.18 1.22
CA GLU A 270 -29.31 -7.81 1.34
C GLU A 270 -27.98 -7.68 0.54
N PRO A 271 -27.74 -6.58 -0.18
CA PRO A 271 -26.55 -6.45 -1.01
C PRO A 271 -25.21 -6.56 -0.25
N ASP A 272 -25.19 -6.24 1.05
CA ASP A 272 -24.03 -6.33 1.93
C ASP A 272 -23.69 -7.77 2.37
N GLU A 273 -24.61 -8.73 2.17
CA GLU A 273 -24.39 -10.16 2.38
C GLU A 273 -23.75 -10.84 1.16
N ILE A 274 -23.55 -10.13 0.05
CA ILE A 274 -23.00 -10.64 -1.21
C ILE A 274 -21.57 -10.14 -1.40
N VAL A 275 -20.61 -11.06 -1.53
CA VAL A 275 -19.20 -10.73 -1.81
C VAL A 275 -18.72 -11.45 -3.08
N VAL A 276 -17.99 -10.73 -3.93
CA VAL A 276 -17.36 -11.29 -5.13
C VAL A 276 -15.85 -11.26 -4.97
N LEU A 277 -15.24 -12.43 -4.84
CA LEU A 277 -13.80 -12.60 -4.71
C LEU A 277 -13.15 -12.88 -6.07
N TYR A 278 -12.02 -12.24 -6.34
CA TYR A 278 -11.29 -12.36 -7.61
C TYR A 278 -9.78 -12.46 -7.38
N ARG A 279 -9.05 -12.97 -8.38
CA ARG A 279 -7.61 -13.25 -8.23
C ARG A 279 -6.74 -12.00 -8.38
N THR A 280 -7.11 -11.10 -9.29
CA THR A 280 -6.36 -9.87 -9.57
C THR A 280 -7.27 -8.65 -9.65
N ASN A 281 -6.75 -7.47 -9.32
CA ASN A 281 -7.51 -6.21 -9.41
C ASN A 281 -7.95 -5.85 -10.84
N ALA A 282 -7.38 -6.49 -11.87
CA ALA A 282 -7.82 -6.32 -13.25
C ALA A 282 -9.19 -6.97 -13.48
N ASP A 283 -9.45 -8.13 -12.84
CA ASP A 283 -10.70 -8.88 -12.95
C ASP A 283 -11.88 -8.07 -12.39
N ALA A 284 -11.64 -7.31 -11.32
CA ALA A 284 -12.63 -6.43 -10.70
C ALA A 284 -13.25 -5.43 -11.68
N ALA A 285 -12.47 -4.91 -12.62
CA ALA A 285 -12.93 -3.90 -13.56
C ALA A 285 -14.03 -4.43 -14.51
N TYR A 286 -13.92 -5.70 -14.92
CA TYR A 286 -14.90 -6.33 -15.82
C TYR A 286 -16.21 -6.62 -15.10
N ILE A 287 -16.13 -7.12 -13.86
CA ILE A 287 -17.29 -7.39 -13.00
C ILE A 287 -18.01 -6.08 -12.67
N ALA A 288 -17.27 -5.04 -12.29
CA ALA A 288 -17.83 -3.72 -12.00
C ALA A 288 -18.60 -3.14 -13.19
N GLN A 289 -18.06 -3.25 -14.40
CA GLN A 289 -18.76 -2.79 -15.60
C GLN A 289 -20.06 -3.56 -15.85
N ALA A 290 -20.11 -4.86 -15.56
CA ALA A 290 -21.33 -5.64 -15.68
C ALA A 290 -22.39 -5.23 -14.64
N LEU A 291 -21.97 -5.01 -13.38
CA LEU A 291 -22.84 -4.50 -12.32
C LEU A 291 -23.40 -3.10 -12.64
N GLU A 292 -22.58 -2.20 -13.20
CA GLU A 292 -23.04 -0.88 -13.67
C GLU A 292 -24.13 -0.99 -14.74
N ARG A 293 -23.99 -1.93 -15.69
CA ARG A 293 -24.97 -2.14 -16.77
C ARG A 293 -26.31 -2.63 -16.25
N GLU A 294 -26.29 -3.54 -15.28
CA GLU A 294 -27.49 -4.05 -14.61
C GLU A 294 -27.97 -3.12 -13.47
N ARG A 295 -27.31 -1.96 -13.28
CA ARG A 295 -27.64 -0.92 -12.27
C ARG A 295 -27.63 -1.42 -10.83
N ILE A 296 -26.75 -2.37 -10.54
CA ILE A 296 -26.55 -2.93 -9.20
C ILE A 296 -25.53 -2.05 -8.47
N SER A 297 -25.84 -1.66 -7.24
CA SER A 297 -24.90 -0.91 -6.40
C SER A 297 -23.80 -1.85 -5.92
N TYR A 298 -22.55 -1.41 -5.99
CA TYR A 298 -21.40 -2.19 -5.57
C TYR A 298 -20.36 -1.28 -4.92
N SER A 299 -19.53 -1.87 -4.07
CA SER A 299 -18.31 -1.27 -3.56
C SER A 299 -17.14 -2.16 -3.94
N ILE A 300 -16.02 -1.55 -4.34
CA ILE A 300 -14.78 -2.28 -4.61
C ILE A 300 -13.79 -1.87 -3.54
N GLU A 301 -13.36 -2.83 -2.72
CA GLU A 301 -12.14 -2.70 -1.92
C GLU A 301 -10.93 -2.73 -2.86
N SER A 302 -10.70 -1.61 -3.55
CA SER A 302 -9.53 -1.44 -4.40
C SER A 302 -8.49 -0.62 -3.64
N ASN A 303 -7.23 -1.07 -3.67
CA ASN A 303 -6.06 -0.24 -3.31
C ASN A 303 -5.85 0.92 -4.31
N ARG A 304 -6.89 1.43 -4.98
CA ARG A 304 -6.78 2.61 -5.84
C ARG A 304 -6.67 3.81 -4.91
N ASN A 305 -5.54 4.52 -5.02
CA ASN A 305 -5.31 5.69 -4.21
C ASN A 305 -6.41 6.71 -4.49
N VAL A 306 -7.08 7.20 -3.44
CA VAL A 306 -8.05 8.31 -3.57
C VAL A 306 -7.42 9.53 -4.27
N LEU A 307 -6.09 9.71 -4.15
CA LEU A 307 -5.33 10.76 -4.85
C LEU A 307 -5.21 10.57 -6.36
N ASP A 308 -5.35 9.34 -6.89
CA ASP A 308 -5.32 9.06 -8.33
C ASP A 308 -6.61 9.53 -9.02
N ASP A 309 -7.68 9.76 -8.26
CA ASP A 309 -8.94 10.22 -8.81
C ASP A 309 -8.81 11.67 -9.30
N THR A 310 -9.11 11.89 -10.59
CA THR A 310 -8.98 13.21 -11.21
C THR A 310 -9.81 14.32 -10.55
N SER A 311 -10.94 13.99 -9.93
CA SER A 311 -11.80 14.97 -9.24
C SER A 311 -11.20 15.31 -7.88
N ILE A 312 -10.74 14.31 -7.13
CA ILE A 312 -10.03 14.52 -5.86
C ILE A 312 -8.74 15.29 -6.09
N ALA A 313 -7.95 14.94 -7.10
CA ALA A 313 -6.72 15.65 -7.47
C ALA A 313 -6.98 17.13 -7.78
N GLN A 314 -8.13 17.46 -8.40
CA GLN A 314 -8.54 18.86 -8.61
C GLN A 314 -8.86 19.59 -7.30
N PHE A 315 -9.50 18.90 -6.34
CA PHE A 315 -9.76 19.47 -5.03
C PHE A 315 -8.46 19.66 -4.22
N VAL A 316 -7.56 18.67 -4.24
CA VAL A 316 -6.23 18.78 -3.64
C VAL A 316 -5.42 19.90 -4.29
N ALA A 317 -5.49 20.09 -5.60
CA ALA A 317 -4.85 21.22 -6.29
C ALA A 317 -5.37 22.60 -5.81
N LEU A 318 -6.67 22.69 -5.47
CA LEU A 318 -7.21 23.88 -4.84
C LEU A 318 -6.64 24.07 -3.42
N LEU A 319 -6.62 23.03 -2.59
CA LEU A 319 -6.03 23.08 -1.25
C LEU A 319 -4.54 23.45 -1.29
N ARG A 320 -3.76 22.92 -2.26
CA ARG A 320 -2.36 23.30 -2.51
C ARG A 320 -2.22 24.79 -2.80
N THR A 321 -3.07 25.34 -3.67
CA THR A 321 -3.07 26.78 -3.97
C THR A 321 -3.45 27.64 -2.76
N VAL A 322 -4.32 27.14 -1.88
CA VAL A 322 -4.67 27.84 -0.63
C VAL A 322 -3.50 27.82 0.36
N ALA A 323 -2.78 26.70 0.47
CA ALA A 323 -1.65 26.53 1.39
C ALA A 323 -0.43 27.36 0.99
N ASP A 324 -0.14 27.44 -0.31
CA ASP A 324 0.95 28.23 -0.90
C ASP A 324 0.39 29.43 -1.69
N PHE A 325 -0.27 30.32 -0.94
CA PHE A 325 -0.89 31.51 -1.48
C PHE A 325 0.16 32.49 -2.03
N GLY A 326 0.11 32.72 -3.35
CA GLY A 326 1.05 33.59 -4.06
C GLY A 326 1.96 32.87 -5.05
N ASN A 327 1.96 31.53 -5.04
CA ASN A 327 2.64 30.71 -6.04
C ASN A 327 1.97 30.86 -7.42
N LYS A 328 2.74 31.29 -8.41
CA LYS A 328 2.21 31.70 -9.73
C LYS A 328 1.76 30.50 -10.54
N GLU A 329 2.48 29.39 -10.39
CA GLU A 329 2.26 28.13 -11.09
C GLU A 329 0.98 27.46 -10.57
N LEU A 330 0.79 27.40 -9.25
CA LEU A 330 -0.40 26.80 -8.63
C LEU A 330 -1.68 27.56 -8.97
N VAL A 331 -1.65 28.90 -8.93
CA VAL A 331 -2.81 29.72 -9.33
C VAL A 331 -3.15 29.50 -10.81
N SER A 332 -2.16 29.28 -11.67
CA SER A 332 -2.43 28.99 -13.09
C SER A 332 -3.11 27.64 -13.26
N GLN A 333 -2.69 26.63 -12.50
CA GLN A 333 -3.29 25.29 -12.51
C GLN A 333 -4.72 25.29 -11.96
N VAL A 334 -4.97 25.98 -10.84
CA VAL A 334 -6.28 25.96 -10.18
C VAL A 334 -7.37 26.58 -11.05
N LEU A 335 -7.05 27.54 -11.93
CA LEU A 335 -8.03 28.11 -12.86
C LEU A 335 -8.61 27.07 -13.83
N HIS A 336 -7.88 25.97 -14.11
CA HIS A 336 -8.33 24.89 -14.98
C HIS A 336 -9.21 23.85 -14.26
N VAL A 337 -9.43 24.00 -12.96
CA VAL A 337 -10.28 23.10 -12.18
C VAL A 337 -11.74 23.20 -12.62
N ARG A 338 -12.35 22.06 -12.95
CA ARG A 338 -13.64 22.01 -13.64
C ARG A 338 -14.79 22.53 -12.79
N PHE A 339 -14.82 22.17 -11.51
CA PHE A 339 -15.91 22.56 -10.61
C PHE A 339 -15.94 24.06 -10.27
N LEU A 340 -14.87 24.81 -10.56
CA LEU A 340 -14.87 26.28 -10.44
C LEU A 340 -15.62 26.96 -11.60
N GLY A 341 -15.79 26.25 -12.73
CA GLY A 341 -16.62 26.68 -13.84
C GLY A 341 -16.06 27.84 -14.67
N PHE A 342 -14.74 28.04 -14.71
CA PHE A 342 -14.13 29.10 -15.52
C PHE A 342 -14.09 28.73 -17.00
N GLU A 343 -14.42 29.70 -17.86
CA GLU A 343 -14.36 29.54 -19.31
C GLU A 343 -12.91 29.42 -19.82
N PRO A 344 -12.56 28.37 -20.60
CA PRO A 344 -11.19 28.15 -21.08
C PRO A 344 -10.60 29.33 -21.87
N ILE A 345 -11.44 30.03 -22.62
CA ILE A 345 -11.04 31.20 -23.40
C ILE A 345 -10.59 32.36 -22.50
N ASP A 346 -11.23 32.54 -21.34
CA ASP A 346 -10.89 33.60 -20.41
C ASP A 346 -9.62 33.28 -19.62
N ILE A 347 -9.43 32.01 -19.24
CA ILE A 347 -8.17 31.52 -18.68
C ILE A 347 -7.04 31.80 -19.67
N PHE A 348 -7.21 31.46 -20.95
CA PHE A 348 -6.21 31.74 -21.98
C PHE A 348 -5.87 33.22 -22.10
N LYS A 349 -6.88 34.12 -22.10
CA LYS A 349 -6.65 35.57 -22.14
C LYS A 349 -5.84 36.05 -20.93
N ILE A 350 -6.16 35.56 -19.74
CA ILE A 350 -5.46 35.91 -18.50
C ILE A 350 -4.00 35.44 -18.55
N LEU A 351 -3.76 34.17 -18.92
CA LEU A 351 -2.39 33.62 -19.03
C LEU A 351 -1.56 34.37 -20.10
N LYS A 352 -2.19 34.69 -21.24
CA LYS A 352 -1.55 35.47 -22.32
C LYS A 352 -1.19 36.88 -21.88
N TYR A 353 -2.08 37.56 -21.14
CA TYR A 353 -1.81 38.88 -20.58
C TYR A 353 -0.69 38.83 -19.53
N SER A 354 -0.76 37.85 -18.63
CA SER A 354 0.25 37.62 -17.58
C SER A 354 1.66 37.45 -18.18
N SER A 355 1.78 36.59 -19.20
CA SER A 355 3.05 36.35 -19.91
C SER A 355 3.58 37.61 -20.61
N ARG A 356 2.71 38.34 -21.34
CA ARG A 356 3.11 39.55 -22.08
C ARG A 356 3.55 40.70 -21.19
N ASN A 357 2.87 40.91 -20.07
CA ASN A 357 3.09 42.06 -19.18
C ASN A 357 3.95 41.71 -17.95
N ARG A 358 4.51 40.49 -17.88
CA ARG A 358 5.26 39.97 -16.72
C ARG A 358 4.54 40.17 -15.39
N THR A 359 3.21 40.12 -15.43
CA THR A 359 2.35 40.31 -14.27
C THR A 359 1.91 38.93 -13.80
N PRO A 360 2.10 38.55 -12.52
CA PRO A 360 1.61 37.28 -11.98
C PRO A 360 0.12 37.07 -12.26
N VAL A 361 -0.28 35.83 -12.57
CA VAL A 361 -1.70 35.47 -12.80
C VAL A 361 -2.57 35.84 -11.60
N TYR A 362 -2.03 35.64 -10.40
CA TYR A 362 -2.60 36.11 -9.15
C TYR A 362 -2.96 37.61 -9.19
N ASP A 363 -2.05 38.49 -9.60
CA ASP A 363 -2.30 39.93 -9.68
C ASP A 363 -3.32 40.31 -10.77
N CYS A 364 -3.52 39.46 -11.77
CA CYS A 364 -4.54 39.64 -12.80
C CYS A 364 -5.93 39.36 -12.23
N ILE A 365 -6.11 38.24 -11.53
CA ILE A 365 -7.43 37.83 -10.99
C ILE A 365 -7.88 38.67 -9.79
N PHE A 366 -6.95 39.26 -9.03
CA PHE A 366 -7.27 40.14 -7.89
C PHE A 366 -7.65 41.57 -8.30
N SER A 367 -7.50 41.94 -9.56
CA SER A 367 -7.76 43.30 -10.05
C SER A 367 -8.89 43.32 -11.08
N GLU A 368 -10.05 43.81 -10.67
CA GLU A 368 -11.21 43.98 -11.56
C GLU A 368 -10.88 44.84 -12.79
N ASN A 369 -10.07 45.89 -12.62
CA ASN A 369 -9.65 46.74 -13.73
C ASN A 369 -8.79 45.97 -14.74
N LYS A 370 -7.85 45.14 -14.27
CA LYS A 370 -7.06 44.29 -15.18
C LYS A 370 -7.93 43.24 -15.87
N LEU A 371 -8.89 42.62 -15.19
CA LEU A 371 -9.82 41.67 -15.81
C LEU A 371 -10.66 42.33 -16.92
N LYS A 372 -11.08 43.60 -16.73
CA LYS A 372 -11.72 44.42 -17.77
C LYS A 372 -10.78 44.66 -18.95
N ASP A 373 -9.54 45.06 -18.69
CA ASP A 373 -8.53 45.32 -19.73
C ASP A 373 -8.18 44.05 -20.54
N ILE A 374 -8.21 42.88 -19.89
CA ILE A 374 -7.99 41.57 -20.52
C ILE A 374 -9.19 41.16 -21.40
N GLY A 375 -10.38 41.70 -21.14
CA GLY A 375 -11.61 41.36 -21.86
C GLY A 375 -12.16 39.98 -21.47
N VAL A 376 -12.07 39.63 -20.18
CA VAL A 376 -12.67 38.42 -19.60
C VAL A 376 -14.20 38.55 -19.62
N SER A 377 -14.92 37.48 -19.94
CA SER A 377 -16.38 37.50 -20.08
C SER A 377 -17.11 37.54 -18.73
N ASP A 378 -16.67 36.76 -17.74
CA ASP A 378 -17.26 36.75 -16.38
C ASP A 378 -16.29 37.28 -15.32
N ILE A 379 -16.14 38.61 -15.29
CA ILE A 379 -15.29 39.29 -14.30
C ILE A 379 -15.73 39.00 -12.87
N LYS A 380 -17.04 38.83 -12.64
CA LYS A 380 -17.61 38.65 -11.30
C LYS A 380 -17.18 37.32 -10.72
N GLN A 381 -17.18 36.24 -11.50
CA GLN A 381 -16.74 34.93 -11.07
C GLN A 381 -15.27 34.94 -10.62
N PHE A 382 -14.38 35.53 -11.41
CA PHE A 382 -12.96 35.66 -11.05
C PHE A 382 -12.76 36.51 -9.79
N SER A 383 -13.47 37.64 -9.66
CA SER A 383 -13.40 38.48 -8.45
C SER A 383 -13.91 37.78 -7.18
N VAL A 384 -15.00 37.00 -7.30
CA VAL A 384 -15.54 36.21 -6.18
C VAL A 384 -14.55 35.13 -5.78
N PHE A 385 -13.97 34.43 -6.77
CA PHE A 385 -12.95 33.42 -6.51
C PHE A 385 -11.70 34.03 -5.85
N ALA A 386 -11.19 35.16 -6.33
CA ALA A 386 -10.05 35.84 -5.72
C ALA A 386 -10.30 36.20 -4.24
N LYS A 387 -11.49 36.73 -3.93
CA LYS A 387 -11.90 37.01 -2.54
C LYS A 387 -11.97 35.74 -1.68
N ARG A 388 -12.54 34.66 -2.21
CA ARG A 388 -12.60 33.36 -1.53
C ARG A 388 -11.21 32.78 -1.30
N LEU A 389 -10.36 32.78 -2.31
CA LEU A 389 -8.99 32.28 -2.23
C LEU A 389 -8.20 33.02 -1.14
N SER A 390 -8.32 34.36 -1.08
CA SER A 390 -7.70 35.15 0.00
C SER A 390 -8.25 34.82 1.38
N LYS A 391 -9.57 34.61 1.51
CA LYS A 391 -10.21 34.18 2.76
C LYS A 391 -9.70 32.81 3.19
N TRP A 392 -9.68 31.83 2.29
CA TRP A 392 -9.22 30.47 2.57
C TRP A 392 -7.73 30.45 2.92
N ALA A 393 -6.89 31.24 2.26
CA ALA A 393 -5.48 31.34 2.58
C ALA A 393 -5.24 31.94 3.98
N GLN A 394 -6.05 32.92 4.38
CA GLN A 394 -6.02 33.45 5.74
C GLN A 394 -6.44 32.40 6.77
N ALA A 395 -7.50 31.63 6.50
CA ALA A 395 -7.94 30.54 7.35
C ALA A 395 -6.89 29.42 7.45
N GLY A 396 -6.27 29.03 6.32
CA GLY A 396 -5.23 28.00 6.23
C GLY A 396 -4.02 28.24 7.15
N ASN A 397 -3.69 29.51 7.41
CA ASN A 397 -2.61 29.89 8.31
C ASN A 397 -3.04 29.94 9.79
N ASN A 398 -4.30 30.23 10.08
CA ASN A 398 -4.76 30.56 11.43
C ASN A 398 -5.58 29.45 12.09
N ASP A 399 -6.35 28.70 11.31
CA ASP A 399 -7.35 27.76 11.80
C ASP A 399 -6.86 26.30 11.72
N PRO A 400 -7.48 25.36 12.44
CA PRO A 400 -7.18 23.92 12.31
C PRO A 400 -7.46 23.40 10.90
N VAL A 401 -6.67 22.42 10.44
CA VAL A 401 -6.81 21.84 9.09
C VAL A 401 -8.23 21.34 8.78
N THR A 402 -8.92 20.74 9.75
CA THR A 402 -10.28 20.20 9.59
C THR A 402 -11.28 21.29 9.25
N ASP A 403 -11.16 22.45 9.91
CA ASP A 403 -12.07 23.59 9.73
C ASP A 403 -11.83 24.23 8.37
N VAL A 404 -10.56 24.36 7.98
CA VAL A 404 -10.17 24.90 6.66
C VAL A 404 -10.61 23.96 5.54
N PHE A 405 -10.42 22.64 5.70
CA PHE A 405 -10.85 21.64 4.73
C PHE A 405 -12.35 21.72 4.48
N ASN A 406 -13.17 21.73 5.55
CA ASN A 406 -14.62 21.84 5.46
C ASN A 406 -15.05 23.18 4.86
N LEU A 407 -14.42 24.29 5.27
CA LEU A 407 -14.69 25.62 4.72
C LEU A 407 -14.46 25.66 3.19
N VAL A 408 -13.34 25.11 2.71
CA VAL A 408 -13.04 25.07 1.27
C VAL A 408 -13.98 24.11 0.55
N LEU A 409 -14.27 22.95 1.14
CA LEU A 409 -15.19 21.96 0.58
C LEU A 409 -16.58 22.55 0.30
N ASP A 410 -17.13 23.26 1.29
CA ASP A 410 -18.46 23.88 1.21
C ASP A 410 -18.50 25.07 0.25
N GLU A 411 -17.49 25.96 0.30
CA GLU A 411 -17.53 27.21 -0.46
C GLU A 411 -16.99 27.08 -1.90
N SER A 412 -16.22 26.04 -2.22
CA SER A 412 -15.59 25.86 -3.54
C SER A 412 -16.55 25.41 -4.64
N GLY A 413 -17.69 24.83 -4.27
CA GLY A 413 -18.62 24.19 -5.21
C GLY A 413 -18.25 22.75 -5.57
N PHE A 414 -17.18 22.21 -4.98
CA PHE A 414 -16.77 20.81 -5.17
C PHE A 414 -17.84 19.83 -4.71
N LEU A 415 -18.35 19.99 -3.48
CA LEU A 415 -19.39 19.12 -2.92
C LEU A 415 -20.65 19.10 -3.80
N THR A 416 -21.09 20.27 -4.27
CA THR A 416 -22.23 20.40 -5.18
C THR A 416 -21.99 19.69 -6.51
N THR A 417 -20.77 19.75 -7.05
CA THR A 417 -20.42 19.05 -8.29
C THR A 417 -20.35 17.53 -8.08
N ALA A 418 -19.80 17.09 -6.95
CA ALA A 418 -19.76 15.68 -6.56
C ALA A 418 -21.17 15.08 -6.46
N LEU A 419 -22.10 15.78 -5.78
CA LEU A 419 -23.49 15.36 -5.60
C LEU A 419 -24.28 15.28 -6.92
N ASN A 420 -23.98 16.14 -7.89
CA ASN A 420 -24.66 16.18 -9.18
C ASN A 420 -24.03 15.26 -10.25
N SER A 421 -22.94 14.58 -9.92
CA SER A 421 -22.28 13.66 -10.84
C SER A 421 -23.08 12.36 -11.00
N SER A 422 -22.95 11.69 -12.16
CA SER A 422 -23.55 10.38 -12.39
C SER A 422 -22.96 9.25 -11.53
N ARG A 423 -21.87 9.55 -10.79
CA ARG A 423 -21.14 8.66 -9.89
C ARG A 423 -21.04 9.28 -8.49
N SER A 424 -22.12 9.91 -8.02
CA SER A 424 -22.13 10.69 -6.78
C SER A 424 -21.78 9.85 -5.56
N VAL A 425 -22.23 8.59 -5.49
CA VAL A 425 -21.92 7.67 -4.37
C VAL A 425 -20.42 7.40 -4.28
N GLU A 426 -19.79 6.93 -5.36
CA GLU A 426 -18.34 6.67 -5.43
C GLU A 426 -17.52 7.93 -5.10
N MET A 427 -17.98 9.09 -5.58
CA MET A 427 -17.31 10.36 -5.32
C MET A 427 -17.40 10.79 -3.84
N LEU A 428 -18.54 10.55 -3.19
CA LEU A 428 -18.72 10.81 -1.77
C LEU A 428 -17.91 9.87 -0.89
N GLU A 429 -17.78 8.59 -1.27
CA GLU A 429 -16.93 7.63 -0.57
C GLU A 429 -15.47 8.07 -0.58
N LYS A 430 -14.94 8.45 -1.75
CA LYS A 430 -13.57 8.99 -1.89
C LYS A 430 -13.36 10.26 -1.09
N LEU A 431 -14.33 11.18 -1.14
CA LEU A 431 -14.28 12.41 -0.35
C LEU A 431 -14.30 12.12 1.15
N HIS A 432 -15.12 11.17 1.59
CA HIS A 432 -15.21 10.73 2.98
C HIS A 432 -13.89 10.09 3.45
N SER A 433 -13.27 9.26 2.62
CA SER A 433 -11.95 8.70 2.88
C SER A 433 -10.89 9.80 3.05
N LEU A 434 -10.83 10.78 2.13
CA LEU A 434 -9.92 11.92 2.26
C LEU A 434 -10.19 12.73 3.53
N ALA A 435 -11.46 13.01 3.84
CA ALA A 435 -11.86 13.75 5.04
C ALA A 435 -11.44 13.00 6.31
N ARG A 436 -11.63 11.68 6.35
CA ARG A 436 -11.20 10.82 7.45
C ARG A 436 -9.69 10.86 7.64
N THR A 437 -8.90 10.80 6.56
CA THR A 437 -7.44 10.97 6.64
C THR A 437 -7.07 12.33 7.24
N VAL A 438 -7.74 13.41 6.83
CA VAL A 438 -7.52 14.74 7.42
C VAL A 438 -7.84 14.75 8.92
N GLU A 439 -8.94 14.14 9.33
CA GLU A 439 -9.29 14.01 10.75
C GLU A 439 -8.26 13.19 11.53
N GLU A 440 -7.81 12.05 11.00
CA GLU A 440 -6.83 11.18 11.65
C GLU A 440 -5.49 11.89 11.86
N LEU A 441 -5.01 12.63 10.85
CA LEU A 441 -3.81 13.46 10.96
C LEU A 441 -3.98 14.60 11.99
N ALA A 442 -5.18 15.17 12.08
CA ALA A 442 -5.49 16.23 13.05
C ALA A 442 -5.67 15.72 14.49
N ARG A 443 -6.13 14.47 14.70
CA ARG A 443 -6.42 13.88 16.02
C ARG A 443 -5.19 13.85 16.94
N GLY A 444 -3.99 13.84 16.38
CA GLY A 444 -2.72 13.89 17.14
C GLY A 444 -2.15 15.29 17.38
N ASN A 445 -2.62 16.33 16.68
CA ASN A 445 -1.99 17.66 16.74
C ASN A 445 -2.98 18.80 16.45
N ARG A 446 -3.37 19.56 17.50
CA ARG A 446 -4.24 20.73 17.38
C ARG A 446 -3.62 21.89 16.60
N THR A 447 -2.30 21.89 16.39
CA THR A 447 -1.62 22.90 15.57
C THR A 447 -1.40 22.45 14.14
N TYR A 448 -1.91 21.27 13.73
CA TYR A 448 -1.79 20.78 12.36
C TYR A 448 -2.52 21.72 11.39
N LYS A 449 -1.76 22.36 10.50
CA LYS A 449 -2.23 23.36 9.55
C LYS A 449 -2.42 22.77 8.15
N LEU A 450 -3.00 23.57 7.26
CA LEU A 450 -3.19 23.18 5.87
C LEU A 450 -1.85 22.87 5.17
N GLN A 451 -0.78 23.61 5.48
CA GLN A 451 0.56 23.34 4.93
C GLN A 451 1.08 21.95 5.32
N ASP A 452 0.84 21.52 6.56
CA ASP A 452 1.23 20.19 7.03
C ASP A 452 0.45 19.09 6.29
N LEU A 453 -0.84 19.30 6.02
CA LEU A 453 -1.63 18.38 5.19
C LEU A 453 -1.08 18.28 3.79
N ILE A 454 -0.80 19.41 3.13
CA ILE A 454 -0.25 19.39 1.77
C ILE A 454 1.10 18.68 1.73
N ALA A 455 2.00 18.97 2.67
CA ALA A 455 3.28 18.28 2.77
C ALA A 455 3.09 16.76 2.94
N HIS A 456 2.11 16.35 3.76
CA HIS A 456 1.78 14.94 3.93
C HIS A 456 1.23 14.30 2.65
N LEU A 457 0.27 14.94 1.98
CA LEU A 457 -0.29 14.44 0.73
C LEU A 457 0.75 14.37 -0.40
N ASP A 458 1.67 15.34 -0.47
CA ASP A 458 2.77 15.35 -1.44
C ASP A 458 3.76 14.21 -1.16
N LEU A 459 4.06 13.92 0.11
CA LEU A 459 4.83 12.73 0.49
C LEU A 459 4.09 11.45 0.10
N MET A 460 2.79 11.36 0.36
CA MET A 460 2.01 10.18 -0.03
C MET A 460 2.05 9.96 -1.55
N ASP A 461 1.90 11.01 -2.35
CA ASP A 461 1.98 10.95 -3.80
C ASP A 461 3.41 10.58 -4.28
N GLU A 462 4.45 11.20 -3.72
CA GLU A 462 5.86 10.90 -4.04
C GLU A 462 6.22 9.43 -3.77
N TYR A 463 5.72 8.88 -2.66
CA TYR A 463 6.01 7.51 -2.22
C TYR A 463 4.95 6.47 -2.63
N ASN A 464 3.97 6.84 -3.49
CA ASN A 464 2.84 5.98 -3.89
C ASN A 464 2.11 5.32 -2.71
N ILE A 465 1.93 6.08 -1.62
CA ILE A 465 1.16 5.66 -0.44
C ILE A 465 -0.31 5.93 -0.73
N SER A 466 -1.13 4.88 -0.67
CA SER A 466 -2.55 4.97 -0.96
C SER A 466 -3.34 5.50 0.24
N ILE A 467 -4.18 6.50 0.02
CA ILE A 467 -5.34 6.76 0.87
C ILE A 467 -6.41 5.72 0.49
N LYS A 468 -6.86 4.93 1.48
CA LYS A 468 -7.84 3.85 1.30
C LYS A 468 -9.27 4.34 1.41
#